data_AF-W4Q2T2-F1
#
_entry.id   AF-W4Q2T2-F1
#
_cell.length_a   1.000
_cell.length_b   1.000
_cell.length_c   1.000
_cell.angle_alpha   90.00
_cell.angle_beta   90.00
_cell.angle_gamma   90.00
#
_symmetry.space_group_name_H-M   'P 1'
#
loop_
_entity.id
_entity.type
_entity.pdbx_description
1 polymer ?
#
loop_
_entity_poly.entity_id
_entity_poly.type
_entity_poly.pdbx_seq_one_letter_code
_entity_poly.pdbx_strand_id
1 'polypeptide(L)'
;MKRCLFVAMILLAGCSNEVSAEERKPVAAHSSYHETEVNWKAPVYWKVSLEDEWNQMTHDVLLNDYGFRKSEGLDKEALEQLARNLAIEIDTPMENPRILPSGEVTPGRERVILSESELLEQLKELEVGTKNMTLPIYVTEPSITEEDLIGIDQRTIGEFKTHFNPGVAGRTQNVKLSAEAISGVVLGPGDTFSFNQTVGERTRERGYQEAKGNCK
;
A
#
# COMPACT_ATOMS: atom_id res chain seq x y z
N MET A 1 90.71 0.09 -35.69
CA MET A 1 91.61 1.02 -34.93
C MET A 1 91.06 1.14 -33.52
N LYS A 2 91.92 1.30 -32.47
CA LYS A 2 91.56 1.42 -31.04
C LYS A 2 90.81 0.17 -30.48
N ARG A 3 91.45 -0.73 -29.72
CA ARG A 3 91.93 -0.68 -28.32
C ARG A 3 90.83 -0.92 -27.25
N CYS A 4 90.88 -2.13 -26.66
CA CYS A 4 90.83 -2.44 -25.21
C CYS A 4 89.48 -2.25 -24.46
N LEU A 5 89.18 -2.89 -23.32
CA LEU A 5 89.98 -3.11 -22.09
C LEU A 5 89.30 -4.14 -21.12
N PHE A 6 90.06 -4.79 -20.20
CA PHE A 6 89.71 -5.70 -19.03
C PHE A 6 88.56 -6.75 -19.16
N VAL A 7 88.61 -8.05 -18.79
CA VAL A 7 89.41 -8.94 -17.89
C VAL A 7 88.93 -9.05 -16.42
N ALA A 8 88.69 -10.29 -15.94
CA ALA A 8 88.35 -10.74 -14.56
C ALA A 8 86.92 -10.32 -14.05
N MET A 9 86.22 -10.93 -13.06
CA MET A 9 86.34 -12.11 -12.14
C MET A 9 84.94 -12.34 -11.45
N ILE A 10 84.54 -13.39 -10.69
CA ILE A 10 85.11 -14.70 -10.24
C ILE A 10 83.98 -15.71 -9.82
N LEU A 11 84.30 -17.02 -9.80
CA LEU A 11 83.79 -18.22 -9.06
C LEU A 11 82.51 -18.28 -8.15
N LEU A 12 81.83 -19.46 -8.24
CA LEU A 12 81.16 -20.28 -7.16
C LEU A 12 79.90 -19.73 -6.44
N ALA A 13 79.00 -20.52 -5.81
CA ALA A 13 78.60 -21.95 -5.92
C ALA A 13 77.29 -22.20 -5.12
N GLY A 14 76.63 -23.35 -5.30
CA GLY A 14 75.51 -23.78 -4.45
C GLY A 14 75.10 -25.25 -4.68
N CYS A 15 74.92 -26.02 -3.61
CA CYS A 15 74.52 -27.44 -3.64
C CYS A 15 73.10 -27.62 -3.07
N SER A 16 72.40 -28.65 -3.51
CA SER A 16 71.13 -29.12 -2.91
C SER A 16 71.17 -30.65 -2.74
N ASN A 17 70.91 -31.12 -1.52
CA ASN A 17 70.69 -32.53 -1.21
C ASN A 17 69.19 -32.80 -1.11
N GLU A 18 68.73 -33.93 -1.65
CA GLU A 18 67.41 -34.49 -1.36
C GLU A 18 67.53 -35.58 -0.29
N VAL A 19 66.57 -35.60 0.64
CA VAL A 19 66.35 -36.71 1.58
C VAL A 19 64.85 -36.92 1.68
N SER A 20 64.37 -38.08 1.23
CA SER A 20 62.96 -38.46 1.36
C SER A 20 62.68 -38.98 2.77
N ALA A 21 61.48 -38.73 3.29
CA ALA A 21 61.07 -39.06 4.65
C ALA A 21 60.00 -40.17 4.70
N GLU A 22 59.99 -40.91 5.81
CA GLU A 22 59.35 -42.22 5.97
C GLU A 22 57.83 -42.17 6.22
N GLU A 23 57.13 -43.23 5.81
CA GLU A 23 55.66 -43.33 5.90
C GLU A 23 55.14 -43.28 7.35
N ARG A 24 54.03 -42.55 7.56
CA ARG A 24 53.29 -42.54 8.84
C ARG A 24 51.96 -43.26 8.71
N LYS A 25 51.76 -44.27 9.57
CA LYS A 25 50.50 -45.04 9.66
C LYS A 25 49.33 -44.13 10.05
N PRO A 26 48.14 -44.29 9.44
CA PRO A 26 46.96 -43.50 9.83
C PRO A 26 46.48 -43.87 11.24
N VAL A 27 46.12 -42.86 12.03
CA VAL A 27 45.51 -43.05 13.35
C VAL A 27 44.00 -43.28 13.16
N ALA A 28 43.45 -44.31 13.81
CA ALA A 28 42.04 -44.66 13.69
C ALA A 28 41.14 -43.61 14.40
N ALA A 29 40.40 -42.82 13.62
CA ALA A 29 39.52 -41.78 14.11
C ALA A 29 38.29 -42.38 14.83
N HIS A 30 38.33 -42.42 16.16
CA HIS A 30 37.14 -42.67 16.99
C HIS A 30 36.36 -41.36 17.17
N SER A 31 35.46 -41.08 16.22
CA SER A 31 34.40 -40.09 16.36
C SER A 31 33.06 -40.78 16.19
N SER A 32 32.52 -41.34 17.28
CA SER A 32 31.18 -41.91 17.32
C SER A 32 30.16 -40.77 17.29
N TYR A 33 29.78 -40.35 16.09
CA TYR A 33 28.63 -39.47 15.90
C TYR A 33 27.39 -40.16 16.45
N HIS A 34 26.77 -39.57 17.48
CA HIS A 34 25.40 -39.93 17.83
C HIS A 34 24.50 -39.44 16.71
N GLU A 35 24.03 -40.37 15.90
CA GLU A 35 23.06 -40.14 14.84
C GLU A 35 21.68 -39.93 15.50
N THR A 36 21.47 -38.73 16.05
CA THR A 36 20.16 -38.34 16.56
C THR A 36 19.24 -38.10 15.37
N GLU A 37 18.30 -39.02 15.14
CA GLU A 37 17.25 -38.87 14.12
C GLU A 37 16.47 -37.56 14.34
N VAL A 38 16.80 -36.54 13.55
CA VAL A 38 16.06 -35.28 13.58
C VAL A 38 14.71 -35.52 12.94
N ASN A 39 13.68 -35.73 13.78
CA ASN A 39 12.30 -35.87 13.34
C ASN A 39 11.77 -34.50 12.86
N TRP A 40 12.06 -34.19 11.60
CA TRP A 40 11.62 -32.99 10.89
C TRP A 40 10.09 -33.01 10.72
N LYS A 41 9.37 -32.51 11.73
CA LYS A 41 7.97 -32.14 11.56
C LYS A 41 7.89 -31.02 10.52
N ALA A 42 7.14 -31.26 9.45
CA ALA A 42 6.94 -30.28 8.39
C ALA A 42 6.43 -28.94 8.97
N PRO A 43 6.87 -27.79 8.45
CA PRO A 43 6.36 -26.49 8.90
C PRO A 43 4.85 -26.40 8.69
N VAL A 44 4.13 -26.02 9.74
CA VAL A 44 2.68 -25.83 9.69
C VAL A 44 2.40 -24.43 9.15
N TYR A 45 2.03 -24.37 7.88
CA TYR A 45 1.50 -23.16 7.27
C TYR A 45 0.02 -23.02 7.64
N TRP A 46 -0.33 -21.92 8.31
CA TRP A 46 -1.71 -21.59 8.64
C TRP A 46 -2.20 -20.50 7.68
N LYS A 47 -2.85 -20.96 6.62
CA LYS A 47 -3.57 -20.12 5.67
C LYS A 47 -4.97 -19.82 6.21
N VAL A 48 -5.38 -18.55 6.15
CA VAL A 48 -6.74 -18.08 6.41
C VAL A 48 -7.20 -17.26 5.21
N SER A 49 -8.39 -17.57 4.71
CA SER A 49 -9.07 -16.83 3.65
C SER A 49 -10.00 -15.80 4.31
N LEU A 50 -9.72 -14.52 4.12
CA LEU A 50 -10.54 -13.43 4.62
C LEU A 50 -11.61 -13.11 3.58
N GLU A 51 -12.89 -13.24 3.93
CA GLU A 51 -14.03 -13.13 3.02
C GLU A 51 -14.64 -11.72 3.09
N ASP A 52 -14.72 -11.06 1.93
CA ASP A 52 -15.43 -9.78 1.76
C ASP A 52 -16.85 -10.08 1.26
N GLU A 53 -17.85 -9.93 2.14
CA GLU A 53 -19.25 -10.20 1.82
C GLU A 53 -19.90 -9.11 0.96
N TRP A 54 -19.30 -7.91 0.85
CA TRP A 54 -19.84 -6.79 0.08
C TRP A 54 -19.56 -6.95 -1.42
N ASN A 55 -18.30 -7.28 -1.79
CA ASN A 55 -17.90 -7.46 -3.19
C ASN A 55 -17.68 -8.94 -3.60
N GLN A 56 -17.85 -9.89 -2.67
CA GLN A 56 -17.64 -11.34 -2.86
C GLN A 56 -16.19 -11.74 -3.17
N MET A 57 -15.20 -10.92 -2.79
CA MET A 57 -13.78 -11.24 -2.91
C MET A 57 -13.26 -12.05 -1.72
N THR A 58 -12.03 -12.56 -1.85
CA THR A 58 -11.38 -13.36 -0.80
C THR A 58 -9.88 -13.06 -0.78
N HIS A 59 -9.40 -12.58 0.36
CA HIS A 59 -7.99 -12.21 0.56
C HIS A 59 -7.28 -13.35 1.31
N ASP A 60 -6.43 -14.08 0.59
CA ASP A 60 -5.72 -15.24 1.13
C ASP A 60 -4.46 -14.83 1.92
N VAL A 61 -4.48 -15.03 3.23
CA VAL A 61 -3.42 -14.63 4.16
C VAL A 61 -2.71 -15.84 4.76
N LEU A 62 -1.37 -15.82 4.78
CA LEU A 62 -0.55 -16.78 5.53
C LEU A 62 -0.14 -16.16 6.87
N LEU A 63 -0.75 -16.62 7.97
CA LEU A 63 -0.49 -16.04 9.30
C LEU A 63 0.95 -16.22 9.78
N ASN A 64 1.70 -17.16 9.19
CA ASN A 64 3.15 -17.32 9.40
C ASN A 64 3.95 -16.09 9.00
N ASP A 65 3.50 -15.33 7.99
CA ASP A 65 4.17 -14.11 7.53
C ASP A 65 3.92 -12.95 8.51
N TYR A 66 2.81 -13.02 9.25
CA TYR A 66 2.42 -12.12 10.34
C TYR A 66 2.90 -12.63 11.71
N GLY A 67 4.08 -13.25 11.70
CA GLY A 67 4.80 -13.67 12.90
C GLY A 67 4.30 -14.92 13.60
N PHE A 68 3.29 -15.66 13.07
CA PHE A 68 2.70 -16.80 13.79
C PHE A 68 3.74 -17.84 14.22
N ARG A 69 4.03 -17.84 15.52
CA ARG A 69 4.93 -18.79 16.18
C ARG A 69 4.19 -19.42 17.35
N LYS A 70 4.26 -20.75 17.42
CA LYS A 70 3.49 -21.59 18.34
C LYS A 70 3.71 -21.32 19.85
N SER A 71 4.65 -20.45 20.20
CA SER A 71 4.98 -20.02 21.56
C SER A 71 4.93 -18.51 21.79
N GLU A 72 4.79 -17.69 20.74
CA GLU A 72 4.93 -16.22 20.81
C GLU A 72 3.69 -15.46 20.30
N GLY A 73 2.77 -16.14 19.60
CA GLY A 73 1.53 -15.54 19.09
C GLY A 73 1.67 -15.00 17.66
N LEU A 74 0.93 -13.93 17.36
CA LEU A 74 1.01 -13.15 16.12
C LEU A 74 1.71 -11.82 16.39
N ASP A 75 2.43 -11.30 15.39
CA ASP A 75 3.09 -10.00 15.45
C ASP A 75 2.03 -8.89 15.31
N LYS A 76 1.83 -8.10 16.36
CA LYS A 76 0.79 -7.07 16.43
C LYS A 76 1.02 -5.98 15.38
N GLU A 77 2.24 -5.48 15.25
CA GLU A 77 2.61 -4.42 14.32
C GLU A 77 2.46 -4.90 12.85
N ALA A 78 2.72 -6.18 12.57
CA ALA A 78 2.47 -6.79 11.28
C ALA A 78 0.95 -6.94 10.98
N LEU A 79 0.15 -7.42 11.95
CA LEU A 79 -1.31 -7.49 11.79
C LEU A 79 -1.93 -6.10 11.58
N GLU A 80 -1.46 -5.09 12.31
CA GLU A 80 -1.86 -3.70 12.11
C GLU A 80 -1.54 -3.19 10.71
N GLN A 81 -0.44 -3.66 10.09
CA GLN A 81 -0.14 -3.31 8.71
C GLN A 81 -1.01 -4.06 7.70
N LEU A 82 -1.44 -5.30 7.99
CA LEU A 82 -2.44 -6.01 7.19
C LEU A 82 -3.78 -5.27 7.20
N ALA A 83 -4.27 -4.88 8.39
CA ALA A 83 -5.53 -4.15 8.54
C ALA A 83 -5.51 -2.83 7.74
N ARG A 84 -4.45 -2.01 7.91
CA ARG A 84 -4.25 -0.78 7.12
C ARG A 84 -4.23 -1.03 5.60
N ASN A 85 -3.55 -2.09 5.15
CA ASN A 85 -3.45 -2.39 3.73
C ASN A 85 -4.81 -2.78 3.13
N LEU A 86 -5.60 -3.60 3.86
CA LEU A 86 -6.94 -3.99 3.42
C LEU A 86 -7.91 -2.80 3.46
N ALA A 87 -7.84 -1.93 4.48
CA ALA A 87 -8.64 -0.71 4.53
C ALA A 87 -8.32 0.23 3.35
N ILE A 88 -7.05 0.34 2.92
CA ILE A 88 -6.67 1.12 1.73
C ILE A 88 -7.23 0.53 0.42
N GLU A 89 -7.51 -0.78 0.38
CA GLU A 89 -8.10 -1.47 -0.78
C GLU A 89 -9.64 -1.43 -0.78
N ILE A 90 -10.27 -1.47 0.40
CA ILE A 90 -11.72 -1.65 0.60
C ILE A 90 -12.46 -0.33 0.89
N ASP A 91 -11.85 0.62 1.61
CA ASP A 91 -12.56 1.82 2.08
C ASP A 91 -12.96 2.75 0.92
N THR A 92 -14.27 2.97 0.78
CA THR A 92 -14.83 3.91 -0.20
C THR A 92 -15.54 5.08 0.50
N PRO A 93 -15.36 6.32 0.02
CA PRO A 93 -16.10 7.46 0.54
C PRO A 93 -17.55 7.44 0.05
N MET A 94 -18.46 7.89 0.92
CA MET A 94 -19.84 8.18 0.54
C MET A 94 -19.89 9.27 -0.52
N GLU A 95 -20.69 9.08 -1.57
CA GLU A 95 -20.98 10.11 -2.57
C GLU A 95 -22.50 10.20 -2.79
N ASN A 96 -23.10 11.36 -2.54
CA ASN A 96 -24.50 11.59 -2.91
C ASN A 96 -24.67 11.56 -4.44
N PRO A 97 -25.85 11.18 -4.95
CA PRO A 97 -26.22 11.38 -6.36
C PRO A 97 -26.01 12.85 -6.79
N ARG A 98 -25.79 13.07 -8.09
CA ARG A 98 -25.58 14.42 -8.66
C ARG A 98 -26.58 14.73 -9.77
N ILE A 99 -26.95 16.01 -9.90
CA ILE A 99 -27.79 16.50 -11.00
C ILE A 99 -26.91 17.24 -12.00
N LEU A 100 -26.74 16.67 -13.20
CA LEU A 100 -25.98 17.28 -14.28
C LEU A 100 -26.71 18.50 -14.87
N PRO A 101 -26.00 19.44 -15.54
CA PRO A 101 -26.62 20.57 -16.24
C PRO A 101 -27.61 20.19 -17.36
N SER A 102 -27.66 18.93 -17.77
CA SER A 102 -28.67 18.34 -18.67
C SER A 102 -30.01 18.04 -17.98
N GLY A 103 -30.07 18.04 -16.65
CA GLY A 103 -31.18 17.51 -15.86
C GLY A 103 -31.10 16.00 -15.59
N GLU A 104 -30.04 15.35 -16.05
CA GLU A 104 -29.74 13.92 -15.83
C GLU A 104 -29.18 13.71 -14.41
N VAL A 105 -29.65 12.66 -13.73
CA VAL A 105 -29.12 12.24 -12.42
C VAL A 105 -28.04 11.20 -12.65
N THR A 106 -26.90 11.34 -11.95
CA THR A 106 -25.91 10.25 -11.82
C THR A 106 -26.07 9.57 -10.47
N PRO A 107 -25.94 8.24 -10.40
CA PRO A 107 -26.09 7.49 -9.15
C PRO A 107 -25.13 7.96 -8.07
N GLY A 108 -25.54 7.74 -6.82
CA GLY A 108 -24.67 7.88 -5.65
C GLY A 108 -23.71 6.71 -5.51
N ARG A 109 -22.91 6.74 -4.44
CA ARG A 109 -22.05 5.65 -4.00
C ARG A 109 -22.17 5.51 -2.49
N GLU A 110 -22.48 4.30 -2.05
CA GLU A 110 -22.39 3.91 -0.65
C GLU A 110 -20.96 4.08 -0.12
N ARG A 111 -20.85 4.32 1.18
CA ARG A 111 -19.59 4.28 1.92
C ARG A 111 -19.33 2.84 2.35
N VAL A 112 -18.13 2.35 2.11
CA VAL A 112 -17.63 1.08 2.65
C VAL A 112 -16.47 1.39 3.57
N ILE A 113 -16.42 0.78 4.75
CA ILE A 113 -15.26 0.87 5.68
C ILE A 113 -14.97 -0.50 6.29
N LEU A 114 -13.69 -0.88 6.28
CA LEU A 114 -13.18 -1.98 7.08
C LEU A 114 -12.90 -1.51 8.53
N SER A 115 -13.50 -2.16 9.53
CA SER A 115 -13.18 -1.88 10.94
C SER A 115 -11.84 -2.51 11.31
N GLU A 116 -10.74 -1.76 11.11
CA GLU A 116 -9.38 -2.19 11.46
C GLU A 116 -9.29 -2.74 12.90
N SER A 117 -9.94 -2.07 13.87
CA SER A 117 -9.93 -2.49 15.27
C SER A 117 -10.58 -3.86 15.50
N GLU A 118 -11.74 -4.11 14.90
CA GLU A 118 -12.44 -5.38 15.05
C GLU A 118 -11.72 -6.51 14.31
N LEU A 119 -11.17 -6.23 13.12
CA LEU A 119 -10.35 -7.20 12.38
C LEU A 119 -9.12 -7.60 13.21
N LEU A 120 -8.50 -6.64 13.88
CA LEU A 120 -7.39 -6.90 14.79
C LEU A 120 -7.80 -7.65 16.07
N GLU A 121 -9.06 -7.62 16.49
CA GLU A 121 -9.56 -8.41 17.63
C GLU A 121 -9.87 -9.84 17.16
N GLN A 122 -10.63 -10.00 16.07
CA GLN A 122 -10.92 -11.27 15.42
C GLN A 122 -9.65 -12.07 15.08
N LEU A 123 -8.61 -11.43 14.55
CA LEU A 123 -7.32 -12.08 14.22
C LEU A 123 -6.51 -12.49 15.46
N LYS A 124 -6.68 -11.83 16.62
CA LYS A 124 -6.01 -12.21 17.88
C LYS A 124 -6.71 -13.38 18.58
N GLU A 125 -8.03 -13.44 18.51
CA GLU A 125 -8.85 -14.48 19.16
C GLU A 125 -9.04 -15.74 18.27
N LEU A 126 -8.47 -15.74 17.06
CA LEU A 126 -8.68 -16.78 16.06
C LEU A 126 -8.20 -18.17 16.51
N GLU A 127 -9.09 -19.17 16.45
CA GLU A 127 -8.73 -20.55 16.81
C GLU A 127 -7.82 -21.20 15.77
N VAL A 128 -6.73 -21.84 16.24
CA VAL A 128 -5.71 -22.48 15.38
C VAL A 128 -6.30 -23.61 14.55
N GLY A 129 -6.37 -23.40 13.23
CA GLY A 129 -6.99 -24.33 12.27
C GLY A 129 -8.26 -23.79 11.62
N THR A 130 -8.78 -22.64 12.07
CA THR A 130 -9.78 -21.86 11.33
C THR A 130 -9.26 -21.56 9.93
N LYS A 131 -10.11 -21.70 8.90
CA LYS A 131 -9.73 -21.52 7.50
C LYS A 131 -10.28 -20.26 6.86
N ASN A 132 -11.43 -19.78 7.33
CA ASN A 132 -12.20 -18.71 6.72
C ASN A 132 -12.62 -17.72 7.81
N MET A 133 -12.69 -16.42 7.49
CA MET A 133 -13.12 -15.35 8.39
C MET A 133 -13.79 -14.24 7.58
N THR A 134 -15.04 -13.88 7.89
CA THR A 134 -15.68 -12.67 7.33
C THR A 134 -14.96 -11.41 7.81
N LEU A 135 -14.66 -10.48 6.91
CA LEU A 135 -14.12 -9.17 7.25
C LEU A 135 -15.18 -8.28 7.91
N PRO A 136 -14.87 -7.52 8.98
CA PRO A 136 -15.81 -6.61 9.64
C PRO A 136 -15.98 -5.32 8.82
N ILE A 137 -16.76 -5.43 7.74
CA ILE A 137 -17.03 -4.36 6.79
C ILE A 137 -18.37 -3.69 7.10
N TYR A 138 -18.36 -2.36 7.18
CA TYR A 138 -19.52 -1.52 7.42
C TYR A 138 -19.87 -0.75 6.14
N VAL A 139 -21.07 -1.01 5.63
CA VAL A 139 -21.64 -0.31 4.48
C VAL A 139 -22.62 0.77 4.97
N THR A 140 -22.64 1.94 4.34
CA THR A 140 -23.59 3.03 4.65
C THR A 140 -24.06 3.70 3.37
N GLU A 141 -25.36 3.65 3.12
CA GLU A 141 -26.02 4.28 1.97
C GLU A 141 -25.87 5.83 2.01
N PRO A 142 -25.93 6.53 0.86
CA PRO A 142 -25.89 7.99 0.81
C PRO A 142 -27.01 8.69 1.60
N SER A 143 -26.78 9.95 2.01
CA SER A 143 -27.78 10.78 2.72
C SER A 143 -29.05 11.08 1.90
N ILE A 144 -29.03 10.81 0.59
CA ILE A 144 -30.10 11.10 -0.38
C ILE A 144 -30.10 10.01 -1.47
N THR A 145 -31.28 9.48 -1.81
CA THR A 145 -31.46 8.52 -2.91
C THR A 145 -31.62 9.20 -4.28
N GLU A 146 -31.64 8.45 -5.38
CA GLU A 146 -31.96 9.02 -6.70
C GLU A 146 -33.45 9.40 -6.78
N GLU A 147 -34.31 8.62 -6.12
CA GLU A 147 -35.74 8.83 -5.98
C GLU A 147 -36.08 10.16 -5.30
N ASP A 148 -35.34 10.57 -4.27
CA ASP A 148 -35.51 11.85 -3.57
C ASP A 148 -35.30 13.07 -4.48
N LEU A 149 -34.57 12.91 -5.59
CA LEU A 149 -34.34 13.98 -6.58
C LEU A 149 -35.48 14.09 -7.60
N ILE A 150 -36.37 13.08 -7.69
CA ILE A 150 -37.47 13.06 -8.65
C ILE A 150 -38.56 14.05 -8.23
N GLY A 151 -38.58 15.22 -8.88
CA GLY A 151 -39.58 16.26 -8.64
C GLY A 151 -39.16 17.35 -7.63
N ILE A 152 -37.88 17.42 -7.26
CA ILE A 152 -37.33 18.51 -6.44
C ILE A 152 -37.56 19.89 -7.10
N ASP A 153 -37.98 20.91 -6.32
CA ASP A 153 -38.17 22.28 -6.85
C ASP A 153 -36.81 22.91 -7.16
N GLN A 154 -36.45 22.99 -8.44
CA GLN A 154 -35.19 23.56 -8.94
C GLN A 154 -35.15 25.10 -8.86
N ARG A 155 -35.74 25.68 -7.81
CA ARG A 155 -35.79 27.12 -7.56
C ARG A 155 -34.49 27.63 -6.95
N THR A 156 -33.86 28.58 -7.62
CA THR A 156 -32.72 29.33 -7.07
C THR A 156 -33.12 30.07 -5.80
N ILE A 157 -32.68 29.58 -4.63
CA ILE A 157 -32.88 30.23 -3.33
C ILE A 157 -31.90 31.38 -3.04
N GLY A 158 -30.82 31.49 -3.83
CA GLY A 158 -29.88 32.61 -3.76
C GLY A 158 -28.84 32.57 -4.90
N GLU A 159 -28.36 33.74 -5.30
CA GLU A 159 -27.27 33.91 -6.26
C GLU A 159 -26.27 34.95 -5.71
N PHE A 160 -24.97 34.76 -5.95
CA PHE A 160 -23.97 35.80 -5.71
C PHE A 160 -22.98 35.87 -6.88
N LYS A 161 -22.55 37.08 -7.24
CA LYS A 161 -21.75 37.33 -8.44
C LYS A 161 -20.57 38.24 -8.11
N THR A 162 -19.37 37.81 -8.49
CA THR A 162 -18.13 38.59 -8.32
C THR A 162 -17.39 38.70 -9.65
N HIS A 163 -16.65 39.79 -9.83
CA HIS A 163 -15.86 40.03 -11.03
C HIS A 163 -14.37 39.80 -10.76
N PHE A 164 -13.68 39.23 -11.75
CA PHE A 164 -12.23 39.06 -11.76
C PHE A 164 -11.68 39.40 -13.15
N ASN A 165 -10.37 39.64 -13.27
CA ASN A 165 -9.74 39.91 -14.56
C ASN A 165 -9.64 38.61 -15.38
N PRO A 166 -10.38 38.46 -16.51
CA PRO A 166 -10.35 37.24 -17.32
C PRO A 166 -9.02 37.05 -18.07
N GLY A 167 -8.24 38.12 -18.25
CA GLY A 167 -6.92 38.08 -18.89
C GLY A 167 -5.84 37.37 -18.08
N VAL A 168 -6.10 37.03 -16.81
CA VAL A 168 -5.22 36.16 -16.01
C VAL A 168 -5.58 34.70 -16.32
N ALA A 169 -5.20 34.24 -17.52
CA ALA A 169 -5.66 32.97 -18.11
C ALA A 169 -5.65 31.76 -17.15
N GLY A 170 -4.54 31.54 -16.42
CA GLY A 170 -4.45 30.44 -15.45
C GLY A 170 -5.43 30.56 -14.27
N ARG A 171 -5.74 31.78 -13.80
CA ARG A 171 -6.81 32.00 -12.81
C ARG A 171 -8.17 31.68 -13.42
N THR A 172 -8.42 32.13 -14.64
CA THR A 172 -9.68 31.88 -15.36
C THR A 172 -9.93 30.38 -15.53
N GLN A 173 -8.90 29.61 -15.94
CA GLN A 173 -8.98 28.16 -16.06
C GLN A 173 -9.19 27.46 -14.71
N ASN A 174 -8.44 27.83 -13.67
CA ASN A 174 -8.58 27.22 -12.34
C ASN A 174 -9.97 27.46 -11.72
N VAL A 175 -10.52 28.67 -11.90
CA VAL A 175 -11.89 29.00 -11.46
C VAL A 175 -12.92 28.18 -12.24
N LYS A 176 -12.74 28.03 -13.56
CA LYS A 176 -13.60 27.19 -14.40
C LYS A 176 -13.61 25.74 -13.92
N LEU A 177 -12.43 25.10 -13.81
CA LEU A 177 -12.31 23.70 -13.36
C LEU A 177 -12.89 23.49 -11.95
N SER A 178 -12.69 24.45 -11.04
CA SER A 178 -13.26 24.39 -9.68
C SER A 178 -14.79 24.47 -9.72
N ALA A 179 -15.37 25.32 -10.58
CA ALA A 179 -16.81 25.44 -10.75
C ALA A 179 -17.43 24.20 -11.41
N GLU A 180 -16.75 23.60 -12.39
CA GLU A 180 -17.17 22.36 -13.05
C GLU A 180 -17.20 21.18 -12.06
N ALA A 181 -16.21 21.06 -11.15
CA ALA A 181 -16.19 20.01 -10.11
C ALA A 181 -17.30 20.15 -9.04
N ILE A 182 -17.74 21.39 -8.77
CA ILE A 182 -18.78 21.72 -7.77
C ILE A 182 -20.19 21.69 -8.38
N SER A 183 -20.32 21.83 -9.69
CA SER A 183 -21.61 21.77 -10.38
C SER A 183 -22.31 20.42 -10.12
N GLY A 184 -23.62 20.48 -9.89
CA GLY A 184 -24.46 19.30 -9.67
C GLY A 184 -24.31 18.59 -8.32
N VAL A 185 -23.48 19.07 -7.39
CA VAL A 185 -23.40 18.53 -6.02
C VAL A 185 -24.74 18.73 -5.30
N VAL A 186 -25.30 17.64 -4.77
CA VAL A 186 -26.49 17.67 -3.90
C VAL A 186 -26.09 17.44 -2.45
N LEU A 187 -26.75 18.15 -1.52
CA LEU A 187 -26.52 18.12 -0.08
C LEU A 187 -27.83 17.79 0.64
N GLY A 188 -27.81 16.76 1.49
CA GLY A 188 -28.94 16.34 2.30
C GLY A 188 -29.06 17.12 3.61
N PRO A 189 -30.16 16.92 4.38
CA PRO A 189 -30.36 17.56 5.68
C PRO A 189 -29.27 17.16 6.70
N GLY A 190 -28.30 18.05 6.91
CA GLY A 190 -27.16 17.83 7.82
C GLY A 190 -25.81 17.61 7.13
N ASP A 191 -25.80 17.42 5.80
CA ASP A 191 -24.55 17.26 5.05
C ASP A 191 -23.69 18.52 5.09
N THR A 192 -22.36 18.34 5.08
CA THR A 192 -21.38 19.43 5.10
C THR A 192 -20.64 19.51 3.79
N PHE A 193 -20.76 20.64 3.08
CA PHE A 193 -20.00 20.90 1.86
C PHE A 193 -18.54 21.31 2.16
N SER A 194 -17.59 20.60 1.55
CA SER A 194 -16.15 20.89 1.68
C SER A 194 -15.52 21.18 0.31
N PHE A 195 -15.23 22.48 0.05
CA PHE A 195 -14.61 22.94 -1.20
C PHE A 195 -13.32 22.19 -1.56
N ASN A 196 -12.49 21.84 -0.57
CA ASN A 196 -11.24 21.11 -0.83
C ASN A 196 -11.47 19.63 -1.16
N GLN A 197 -12.48 19.00 -0.56
CA GLN A 197 -12.84 17.61 -0.85
C GLN A 197 -13.50 17.51 -2.24
N THR A 198 -14.45 18.39 -2.57
CA THR A 198 -15.15 18.39 -3.86
C THR A 198 -14.24 18.74 -5.04
N VAL A 199 -13.33 19.71 -4.89
CA VAL A 199 -12.41 20.13 -5.97
C VAL A 199 -11.18 19.21 -6.06
N GLY A 200 -10.80 18.60 -4.93
CA GLY A 200 -9.60 17.77 -4.80
C GLY A 200 -8.30 18.55 -5.02
N GLU A 201 -7.25 17.82 -5.38
CA GLU A 201 -5.94 18.42 -5.66
C GLU A 201 -5.94 19.27 -6.93
N ARG A 202 -5.05 20.27 -6.96
CA ARG A 202 -5.02 21.33 -7.99
C ARG A 202 -3.73 21.23 -8.80
N THR A 203 -3.50 20.05 -9.35
CA THR A 203 -2.26 19.66 -10.05
C THR A 203 -2.33 19.99 -11.55
N ARG A 204 -1.17 20.02 -12.23
CA ARG A 204 -1.09 20.32 -13.66
C ARG A 204 -1.73 19.24 -14.53
N GLU A 205 -1.67 18.00 -14.05
CA GLU A 205 -2.26 16.79 -14.66
C GLU A 205 -3.79 16.87 -14.63
N ARG A 206 -4.36 17.46 -13.57
CA ARG A 206 -5.79 17.82 -13.46
C ARG A 206 -6.14 19.12 -14.20
N GLY A 207 -5.25 19.64 -15.05
CA GLY A 207 -5.46 20.83 -15.89
C GLY A 207 -5.32 22.18 -15.18
N TYR A 208 -4.94 22.19 -13.89
CA TYR A 208 -4.72 23.45 -13.16
C TYR A 208 -3.41 24.11 -13.58
N GLN A 209 -3.45 25.44 -13.65
CA GLN A 209 -2.35 26.27 -14.14
C GLN A 209 -1.81 27.18 -13.04
N GLU A 210 -0.54 27.58 -13.15
CA GLU A 210 0.00 28.63 -12.30
C GLU A 210 -0.68 29.96 -12.59
N ALA A 211 -1.36 30.48 -11.57
CA ALA A 211 -1.94 31.83 -11.58
C ALA A 211 -1.02 32.77 -10.82
N LYS A 212 -0.66 33.91 -11.41
CA LYS A 212 0.01 35.01 -10.68
C LYS A 212 -0.95 35.55 -9.62
N GLY A 213 -0.76 35.12 -8.37
CA GLY A 213 -1.39 35.76 -7.22
C GLY A 213 -0.82 37.15 -7.00
N ASN A 214 -1.68 38.10 -6.61
CA ASN A 214 -1.23 39.41 -6.13
C ASN A 214 -0.76 39.30 -4.67
N CYS A 215 0.18 38.40 -4.40
CA CYS A 215 0.92 38.39 -3.14
C CYS A 215 1.89 39.58 -3.17
N LYS A 216 1.60 40.58 -2.34
CA LYS A 216 2.54 41.62 -1.92
C LYS A 216 3.17 41.20 -0.59
#